data_AF-A6EVB2-F1
#
_entry.id   AF-A6EVB2-F1
#
_cell.length_a   1.000
_cell.length_b   1.000
_cell.length_c   1.000
_cell.angle_alpha   90.00
_cell.angle_beta   90.00
_cell.angle_gamma   90.00
#
_symmetry.space_group_name_H-M   'P 1'
#
loop_
_entity.id
_entity.type
_entity.pdbx_description
1 polymer ?
#
loop_
_entity_poly.entity_id
_entity_poly.type
_entity_poly.pdbx_seq_one_letter_code
_entity_poly.pdbx_strand_id
1 'polypeptide(L)'
;MKTSLWLAGLAVVILATAGFILGLLTAPVQPLTSETSPPPALSGQPATSPPAQSQGSSTLSKEDLAKLSAYEQWLEDNRLLLQGMPMFERQTALWEKREALFGDDASRIWGERESPMHANQDAFQAELQRLDQAHEITPEETAHQLKTSVEQLYNNDMARQLIGPDVMTRTLFSLDAVQSHLHTLSADARQERINSLRRQMGYPEEAISRLSKQDQQRNERWQNGKAYMAERNQLARRYSGDQLDEALDDLRVEHFGRSAKTIALEERDGFFRFERERRFGVN
;
A
#
# COMPACT_ATOMS: atom_id res chain seq x y z
N MET A 1 9.78 1.51 -32.46
CA MET A 1 9.52 0.51 -31.40
C MET A 1 10.26 1.04 -30.16
N LYS A 2 9.67 1.84 -29.26
CA LYS A 2 8.69 1.50 -28.19
C LYS A 2 9.07 0.16 -27.55
N THR A 3 9.42 -0.02 -26.27
CA THR A 3 9.28 0.76 -25.02
C THR A 3 10.08 -0.02 -23.96
N SER A 4 10.93 0.61 -23.15
CA SER A 4 11.46 0.01 -21.90
C SER A 4 11.82 1.12 -20.93
N LEU A 5 10.78 1.68 -20.30
CA LEU A 5 10.87 2.59 -19.17
C LEU A 5 9.58 2.39 -18.37
N TRP A 6 9.51 1.34 -17.54
CA TRP A 6 8.49 1.13 -16.50
C TRP A 6 8.92 -0.10 -15.69
N LEU A 7 9.64 0.12 -14.58
CA LEU A 7 9.72 -0.75 -13.40
C LEU A 7 10.29 0.09 -12.25
N ALA A 8 9.61 1.21 -11.99
CA ALA A 8 9.74 2.00 -10.77
C ALA A 8 8.32 2.44 -10.45
N GLY A 9 7.59 1.62 -9.70
CA GLY A 9 6.18 1.91 -9.42
C GLY A 9 5.44 0.82 -8.68
N LEU A 10 5.67 0.70 -7.36
CA LEU A 10 4.61 0.87 -6.37
C LEU A 10 5.18 0.89 -4.93
N ALA A 11 5.87 1.98 -4.59
CA ALA A 11 6.25 2.32 -3.21
C ALA A 11 5.89 3.77 -2.83
N VAL A 12 5.23 4.55 -3.71
CA VAL A 12 5.23 6.04 -3.58
C VAL A 12 3.84 6.70 -3.62
N VAL A 13 2.79 6.13 -3.00
CA VAL A 13 1.54 6.93 -2.84
C VAL A 13 0.97 6.99 -1.41
N ILE A 14 1.55 6.35 -0.40
CA ILE A 14 1.06 6.55 0.98
C ILE A 14 2.23 6.78 1.93
N LEU A 15 2.75 8.01 1.96
CA LEU A 15 3.28 8.70 3.16
C LEU A 15 3.93 10.03 2.74
N ALA A 16 3.09 11.03 2.50
CA ALA A 16 3.52 12.42 2.61
C ALA A 16 2.37 13.21 3.24
N THR A 17 2.30 13.20 4.57
CA THR A 17 1.89 14.35 5.40
C THR A 17 1.94 13.98 6.88
N ALA A 18 2.38 14.97 7.67
CA ALA A 18 2.41 15.04 9.14
C ALA A 18 3.64 14.44 9.84
N GLY A 19 4.58 15.33 10.16
CA GLY A 19 5.67 15.07 11.07
C GLY A 19 5.33 15.32 12.55
N PHE A 20 6.32 14.98 13.38
CA PHE A 20 6.58 15.47 14.74
C PHE A 20 5.60 15.07 15.86
N ILE A 21 6.03 14.17 16.75
CA ILE A 21 6.45 14.48 18.14
C ILE A 21 7.17 13.27 18.75
N LEU A 22 8.30 13.56 19.39
CA LEU A 22 9.19 12.68 20.15
C LEU A 22 8.62 12.42 21.57
N GLY A 23 8.78 11.21 22.09
CA GLY A 23 8.46 10.90 23.50
C GLY A 23 8.92 9.51 23.93
N LEU A 24 10.10 9.45 24.54
CA LEU A 24 10.75 8.30 25.17
C LEU A 24 9.86 7.56 26.18
N LEU A 25 10.00 6.23 26.26
CA LEU A 25 10.12 5.50 27.53
C LEU A 25 10.68 4.08 27.31
N THR A 26 11.86 3.87 27.88
CA THR A 26 12.59 2.62 28.08
C THR A 26 12.00 1.81 29.24
N ALA A 27 11.94 0.48 29.15
CA ALA A 27 12.31 -0.52 30.20
C ALA A 27 12.14 -1.96 29.65
N PRO A 28 12.56 -3.05 30.36
CA PRO A 28 13.59 -3.95 29.84
C PRO A 28 13.12 -5.40 29.63
N VAL A 29 13.91 -6.14 28.85
CA VAL A 29 13.83 -7.60 28.65
C VAL A 29 14.34 -8.32 29.90
N GLN A 30 13.65 -9.39 30.31
CA GLN A 30 14.21 -10.45 31.15
C GLN A 30 13.85 -11.85 30.62
N PRO A 31 14.67 -12.87 30.94
CA PRO A 31 15.00 -13.96 30.03
C PRO A 31 14.28 -15.29 30.33
N LEU A 32 14.37 -16.19 29.33
CA LEU A 32 13.97 -17.59 29.35
C LEU A 32 14.58 -18.39 30.50
N THR A 33 13.76 -19.26 31.11
CA THR A 33 14.21 -20.42 31.89
C THR A 33 13.69 -21.70 31.24
N SER A 34 14.64 -22.56 30.88
CA SER A 34 14.49 -23.92 30.39
C SER A 34 14.20 -24.89 31.54
N GLU A 35 13.31 -25.87 31.36
CA GLU A 35 13.37 -27.15 32.10
C GLU A 35 12.94 -28.34 31.22
N THR A 36 13.96 -29.11 30.84
CA THR A 36 14.15 -30.56 30.82
C THR A 36 12.98 -31.49 31.21
N SER A 37 12.68 -32.50 30.37
CA SER A 37 12.73 -33.94 30.71
C SER A 37 12.43 -34.87 29.50
N PRO A 38 13.12 -36.03 29.37
CA PRO A 38 12.97 -36.96 28.24
C PRO A 38 12.16 -38.23 28.60
N PRO A 39 11.76 -39.04 27.60
CA PRO A 39 11.43 -40.46 27.82
C PRO A 39 12.14 -41.40 26.77
N PRO A 40 12.08 -42.74 26.90
CA PRO A 40 13.28 -43.58 27.00
C PRO A 40 13.57 -44.45 25.76
N ALA A 41 14.75 -45.08 25.80
CA ALA A 41 15.27 -46.04 24.83
C ALA A 41 14.57 -47.40 24.85
N LEU A 42 14.42 -48.00 23.66
CA LEU A 42 14.17 -49.43 23.44
C LEU A 42 15.22 -49.97 22.46
N SER A 43 15.75 -51.16 22.74
CA SER A 43 16.89 -51.79 22.08
C SER A 43 16.50 -52.98 21.19
N GLY A 44 17.33 -53.23 20.15
CA GLY A 44 17.49 -54.50 19.41
C GLY A 44 16.71 -54.57 18.08
N GLN A 45 17.23 -54.94 16.90
CA GLN A 45 18.47 -55.55 16.34
C GLN A 45 18.29 -55.50 14.78
N PRO A 46 19.17 -56.04 13.91
CA PRO A 46 20.63 -55.93 13.78
C PRO A 46 21.04 -55.35 12.40
N ALA A 47 22.35 -55.16 12.21
CA ALA A 47 22.98 -54.59 11.02
C ALA A 47 23.12 -55.56 9.83
N THR A 48 22.95 -55.04 8.60
CA THR A 48 23.70 -55.44 7.39
C THR A 48 24.01 -54.21 6.52
N SER A 49 25.24 -54.16 6.02
CA SER A 49 25.95 -53.04 5.36
C SER A 49 25.58 -52.83 3.85
N PRO A 50 26.28 -51.97 3.06
CA PRO A 50 26.25 -50.50 3.02
C PRO A 50 26.02 -49.97 1.55
N PRO A 51 26.33 -48.70 1.21
CA PRO A 51 25.41 -47.75 0.59
C PRO A 51 25.31 -47.81 -0.95
N ALA A 52 24.10 -47.60 -1.48
CA ALA A 52 23.93 -47.12 -2.85
C ALA A 52 24.37 -45.65 -2.92
N GLN A 53 25.34 -45.37 -3.78
CA GLN A 53 25.93 -44.07 -4.03
C GLN A 53 24.84 -43.06 -4.44
N SER A 54 24.46 -42.19 -3.50
CA SER A 54 23.89 -40.89 -3.80
C SER A 54 25.05 -39.93 -4.10
N GLN A 55 25.63 -40.05 -5.30
CA GLN A 55 26.50 -39.00 -5.81
C GLN A 55 25.65 -37.96 -6.53
N GLY A 56 25.29 -36.96 -5.76
CA GLY A 56 24.77 -35.67 -6.21
C GLY A 56 25.14 -34.60 -5.19
N SER A 57 26.38 -34.65 -4.67
CA SER A 57 26.93 -33.55 -3.89
C SER A 57 27.12 -32.37 -4.84
N SER A 58 26.15 -31.46 -4.89
CA SER A 58 26.25 -30.19 -5.61
C SER A 58 27.37 -29.35 -4.99
N THR A 59 28.61 -29.57 -5.42
CA THR A 59 29.72 -28.65 -5.15
C THR A 59 29.44 -27.35 -5.89
N LEU A 60 29.22 -26.26 -5.16
CA LEU A 60 29.11 -24.91 -5.73
C LEU A 60 30.31 -24.68 -6.64
N SER A 61 30.06 -24.30 -7.90
CA SER A 61 31.12 -24.05 -8.87
C SER A 61 31.94 -22.82 -8.46
N LYS A 62 33.15 -22.67 -9.02
CA LYS A 62 33.94 -21.43 -8.82
C LYS A 62 33.18 -20.18 -9.25
N GLU A 63 32.30 -20.31 -10.23
CA GLU A 63 31.42 -19.23 -10.70
C GLU A 63 30.35 -18.90 -9.66
N ASP A 64 29.75 -19.90 -9.01
CA ASP A 64 28.75 -19.70 -7.95
C ASP A 64 29.36 -19.01 -6.73
N LEU A 65 30.60 -19.36 -6.36
CA LEU A 65 31.33 -18.72 -5.28
C LEU A 65 31.65 -17.25 -5.58
N ALA A 66 31.97 -16.93 -6.84
CA ALA A 66 32.18 -15.55 -7.28
C ALA A 66 30.88 -14.74 -7.24
N LYS A 67 29.76 -15.32 -7.69
CA LYS A 67 28.43 -14.70 -7.60
C LYS A 67 27.99 -14.45 -6.16
N LEU A 68 28.24 -15.40 -5.24
CA LEU A 68 27.98 -15.24 -3.80
C LEU A 68 28.82 -14.10 -3.19
N SER A 69 30.11 -14.04 -3.53
CA SER A 69 30.99 -12.96 -3.06
C SER A 69 30.51 -11.58 -3.57
N ALA A 70 30.07 -11.51 -4.83
CA ALA A 70 29.52 -10.28 -5.40
C ALA A 70 28.18 -9.88 -4.75
N TYR A 71 27.37 -10.85 -4.35
CA TYR A 71 26.12 -10.62 -3.63
C TYR A 71 26.38 -10.10 -2.21
N GLU A 72 27.31 -10.72 -1.47
CA GLU A 72 27.72 -10.28 -0.14
C GLU A 72 28.30 -8.86 -0.14
N GLN A 73 29.15 -8.54 -1.13
CA GLN A 73 29.68 -7.20 -1.29
C GLN A 73 28.55 -6.18 -1.53
N TRP A 74 27.58 -6.53 -2.39
CA TRP A 74 26.44 -5.65 -2.64
C TRP A 74 25.57 -5.46 -1.38
N LEU A 75 25.37 -6.49 -0.56
CA LEU A 75 24.65 -6.37 0.71
C LEU A 75 25.33 -5.36 1.64
N GLU A 76 26.66 -5.40 1.73
CA GLU A 76 27.43 -4.49 2.57
C GLU A 76 27.36 -3.05 2.03
N ASP A 77 27.58 -2.88 0.73
CA ASP A 77 27.52 -1.58 0.06
C ASP A 77 26.14 -0.91 0.20
N ASN A 78 25.08 -1.73 0.31
CA ASN A 78 23.69 -1.26 0.39
C ASN A 78 23.08 -1.41 1.79
N ARG A 79 23.88 -1.72 2.82
CA ARG A 79 23.38 -2.06 4.16
C ARG A 79 22.46 -0.98 4.74
N LEU A 80 22.88 0.29 4.68
CA LEU A 80 22.10 1.42 5.22
C LEU A 80 20.81 1.66 4.43
N LEU A 81 20.87 1.50 3.10
CA LEU A 81 19.72 1.62 2.22
C LEU A 81 18.69 0.53 2.53
N LEU A 82 19.12 -0.73 2.57
CA LEU A 82 18.27 -1.89 2.88
C LEU A 82 17.66 -1.78 4.29
N GLN A 83 18.41 -1.28 5.27
CA GLN A 83 17.90 -1.05 6.62
C GLN A 83 16.81 0.03 6.68
N GLY A 84 16.90 1.05 5.81
CA GLY A 84 15.89 2.11 5.70
C GLY A 84 14.64 1.73 4.92
N MET A 85 14.68 0.62 4.16
CA MET A 85 13.55 0.16 3.35
C MET A 85 12.47 -0.54 4.21
N PRO A 86 11.18 -0.30 3.93
CA PRO A 86 10.08 -1.15 4.40
C PRO A 86 10.34 -2.62 4.07
N MET A 87 9.82 -3.53 4.91
CA MET A 87 10.12 -4.96 4.81
C MET A 87 9.88 -5.54 3.42
N PHE A 88 8.76 -5.20 2.78
CA PHE A 88 8.43 -5.66 1.42
C PHE A 88 9.38 -5.09 0.37
N GLU A 89 9.64 -3.79 0.38
CA GLU A 89 10.55 -3.14 -0.57
C GLU A 89 11.97 -3.71 -0.45
N ARG A 90 12.45 -3.90 0.79
CA ARG A 90 13.73 -4.55 1.04
C ARG A 90 13.73 -5.95 0.43
N GLN A 91 12.68 -6.72 0.66
CA GLN A 91 12.59 -8.10 0.22
C GLN A 91 12.58 -8.22 -1.32
N THR A 92 11.85 -7.34 -2.00
CA THR A 92 11.87 -7.23 -3.46
C THR A 92 13.26 -6.87 -3.98
N ALA A 93 13.91 -5.86 -3.40
CA ALA A 93 15.25 -5.45 -3.81
C ALA A 93 16.30 -6.57 -3.62
N LEU A 94 16.19 -7.33 -2.52
CA LEU A 94 17.04 -8.49 -2.28
C LEU A 94 16.82 -9.58 -3.33
N TRP A 95 15.57 -9.84 -3.72
CA TRP A 95 15.21 -10.83 -4.73
C TRP A 95 15.68 -10.45 -6.12
N GLU A 96 15.39 -9.21 -6.56
CA GLU A 96 15.84 -8.68 -7.85
C GLU A 96 17.36 -8.80 -8.00
N LYS A 97 18.11 -8.52 -6.93
CA LYS A 97 19.56 -8.68 -6.94
C LYS A 97 19.99 -10.14 -7.09
N ARG A 98 19.28 -11.06 -6.44
CA ARG A 98 19.55 -12.51 -6.55
C ARG A 98 19.23 -13.02 -7.93
N GLU A 99 18.08 -12.67 -8.52
CA GLU A 99 17.77 -13.02 -9.92
C GLU A 99 18.80 -12.44 -10.88
N ALA A 100 19.22 -11.18 -10.69
CA ALA A 100 20.22 -10.56 -11.55
C ALA A 100 21.59 -11.26 -11.51
N LEU A 101 21.98 -11.84 -10.37
CA LEU A 101 23.28 -12.50 -10.20
C LEU A 101 23.23 -14.01 -10.49
N PHE A 102 22.12 -14.66 -10.19
CA PHE A 102 22.01 -16.13 -10.19
C PHE A 102 21.00 -16.67 -11.20
N GLY A 103 20.16 -15.82 -11.82
CA GLY A 103 19.14 -16.26 -12.77
C GLY A 103 18.24 -17.36 -12.18
N ASP A 104 18.02 -18.43 -12.93
CA ASP A 104 17.18 -19.57 -12.52
C ASP A 104 17.68 -20.26 -11.24
N ASP A 105 18.98 -20.18 -10.93
CA ASP A 105 19.55 -20.74 -9.70
C ASP A 105 19.14 -19.96 -8.45
N ALA A 106 18.68 -18.70 -8.57
CA ALA A 106 18.19 -17.91 -7.44
C ALA A 106 17.05 -18.62 -6.71
N SER A 107 16.10 -19.17 -7.46
CA SER A 107 14.98 -19.95 -6.93
C SER A 107 15.41 -21.27 -6.31
N ARG A 108 16.48 -21.90 -6.81
CA ARG A 108 17.02 -23.11 -6.20
C ARG A 108 17.73 -22.83 -4.88
N ILE A 109 18.40 -21.69 -4.74
CA ILE A 109 19.23 -21.33 -3.57
C ILE A 109 18.39 -20.65 -2.47
N TRP A 110 17.45 -19.78 -2.83
CA TRP A 110 16.64 -18.97 -1.90
C TRP A 110 15.12 -19.17 -2.02
N GLY A 111 14.65 -19.92 -3.02
CA GLY A 111 13.22 -20.00 -3.36
C GLY A 111 12.31 -20.59 -2.29
N GLU A 112 12.79 -21.52 -1.45
CA GLU A 112 11.98 -22.08 -0.36
C GLU A 112 11.53 -21.04 0.68
N ARG A 113 12.22 -19.89 0.76
CA ARG A 113 11.93 -18.83 1.74
C ARG A 113 11.32 -17.56 1.13
N GLU A 114 11.54 -17.29 -0.16
CA GLU A 114 11.19 -16.00 -0.78
C GLU A 114 10.27 -16.08 -2.01
N SER A 115 10.23 -17.23 -2.71
CA SER A 115 9.29 -17.45 -3.83
C SER A 115 7.82 -17.31 -3.41
N PRO A 116 7.38 -17.77 -2.22
CA PRO A 116 6.00 -17.56 -1.77
C PRO A 116 5.63 -16.08 -1.62
N MET A 117 6.56 -15.19 -1.25
CA MET A 117 6.23 -13.77 -1.04
C MET A 117 5.98 -13.03 -2.36
N HIS A 118 6.79 -13.27 -3.38
CA HIS A 118 6.53 -12.73 -4.72
C HIS A 118 5.23 -13.30 -5.31
N ALA A 119 5.03 -14.62 -5.20
CA ALA A 119 3.78 -15.24 -5.62
C ALA A 119 2.56 -14.65 -4.89
N ASN A 120 2.69 -14.36 -3.60
CA ASN A 120 1.65 -13.71 -2.80
C ASN A 120 1.41 -12.26 -3.23
N GLN A 121 2.46 -11.52 -3.56
CA GLN A 121 2.33 -10.16 -4.08
C GLN A 121 1.61 -10.16 -5.44
N ASP A 122 2.01 -11.03 -6.36
CA ASP A 122 1.37 -11.16 -7.67
C ASP A 122 -0.09 -11.60 -7.55
N ALA A 123 -0.36 -12.60 -6.69
CA ALA A 123 -1.72 -13.03 -6.40
C ALA A 123 -2.56 -11.92 -5.78
N PHE A 124 -1.99 -11.13 -4.86
CA PHE A 124 -2.67 -9.99 -4.26
C PHE A 124 -2.96 -8.89 -5.29
N GLN A 125 -2.02 -8.59 -6.19
CA GLN A 125 -2.23 -7.61 -7.26
C GLN A 125 -3.30 -8.07 -8.25
N ALA A 126 -3.30 -9.35 -8.64
CA ALA A 126 -4.34 -9.93 -9.49
C ALA A 126 -5.71 -9.84 -8.83
N GLU A 127 -5.78 -10.11 -7.52
CA GLU A 127 -7.00 -9.98 -6.75
C GLU A 127 -7.47 -8.52 -6.65
N LEU A 128 -6.56 -7.56 -6.42
CA LEU A 128 -6.90 -6.14 -6.42
C LEU A 128 -7.48 -5.69 -7.76
N GLN A 129 -6.89 -6.11 -8.88
CA GLN A 129 -7.41 -5.81 -10.21
C GLN A 129 -8.81 -6.40 -10.43
N ARG A 130 -9.05 -7.62 -9.93
CA ARG A 130 -10.37 -8.24 -9.98
C ARG A 130 -11.39 -7.46 -9.15
N LEU A 131 -11.05 -7.12 -7.91
CA LEU A 131 -11.93 -6.36 -7.00
C LEU A 131 -12.20 -4.94 -7.49
N ASP A 132 -11.22 -4.30 -8.13
CA ASP A 132 -11.37 -2.96 -8.75
C ASP A 132 -12.47 -2.94 -9.80
N GLN A 133 -12.66 -4.04 -10.52
CA GLN A 133 -13.63 -4.18 -11.60
C GLN A 133 -14.95 -4.86 -11.18
N ALA A 134 -15.04 -5.37 -9.95
CA ALA A 134 -16.18 -6.15 -9.45
C ALA A 134 -17.36 -5.25 -9.03
N HIS A 135 -17.97 -4.57 -9.99
CA HIS A 135 -19.07 -3.62 -9.77
C HIS A 135 -20.38 -4.29 -9.31
N GLU A 136 -20.50 -5.60 -9.55
CA GLU A 136 -21.66 -6.42 -9.23
C GLU A 136 -21.76 -6.82 -7.75
N ILE A 137 -20.65 -6.78 -7.01
CA ILE A 137 -20.63 -7.08 -5.58
C ILE A 137 -20.75 -5.80 -4.75
N THR A 138 -21.17 -5.95 -3.49
CA THR A 138 -21.28 -4.80 -2.60
C THR A 138 -19.90 -4.37 -2.07
N PRO A 139 -19.74 -3.10 -1.66
CA PRO A 139 -18.54 -2.64 -0.96
C PRO A 139 -18.18 -3.46 0.29
N GLU A 140 -19.16 -3.97 1.03
CA GLU A 140 -18.92 -4.83 2.21
C GLU A 140 -18.33 -6.18 1.81
N GLU A 141 -18.83 -6.77 0.73
CA GLU A 141 -18.31 -8.02 0.18
C GLU A 141 -16.90 -7.80 -0.40
N THR A 142 -16.68 -6.68 -1.09
CA THR A 142 -15.35 -6.26 -1.56
C THR A 142 -14.36 -6.14 -0.40
N ALA A 143 -14.78 -5.51 0.71
CA ALA A 143 -13.98 -5.40 1.93
C ALA A 143 -13.69 -6.77 2.56
N HIS A 144 -14.66 -7.67 2.56
CA HIS A 144 -14.48 -9.04 3.05
C HIS A 144 -13.47 -9.81 2.20
N GLN A 145 -13.62 -9.80 0.88
CA GLN A 145 -12.70 -10.48 -0.05
C GLN A 145 -11.29 -9.91 0.05
N LEU A 146 -11.12 -8.59 0.12
CA LEU A 146 -9.82 -7.96 0.32
C LEU A 146 -9.13 -8.46 1.60
N LYS A 147 -9.87 -8.48 2.71
CA LYS A 147 -9.34 -8.95 4.00
C LYS A 147 -8.97 -10.43 3.95
N THR A 148 -9.85 -11.27 3.41
CA THR A 148 -9.61 -12.71 3.26
C THR A 148 -8.38 -12.98 2.39
N SER A 149 -8.20 -12.23 1.31
CA SER A 149 -7.03 -12.37 0.43
C SER A 149 -5.73 -12.02 1.16
N VAL A 150 -5.72 -10.98 1.99
CA VAL A 150 -4.55 -10.70 2.84
C VAL A 150 -4.31 -11.82 3.86
N GLU A 151 -5.36 -12.34 4.50
CA GLU A 151 -5.23 -13.41 5.49
C GLU A 151 -4.71 -14.72 4.87
N GLN A 152 -5.14 -15.06 3.64
CA GLN A 152 -4.74 -16.27 2.92
C GLN A 152 -3.33 -16.18 2.35
N LEU A 153 -2.96 -15.02 1.81
CA LEU A 153 -1.65 -14.82 1.19
C LEU A 153 -0.58 -14.57 2.25
N TYR A 154 -0.90 -13.80 3.30
CA TYR A 154 0.04 -13.44 4.35
C TYR A 154 -0.24 -14.23 5.64
N ASN A 155 0.14 -15.50 5.64
CA ASN A 155 -0.07 -16.44 6.75
C ASN A 155 0.79 -16.18 7.99
N ASN A 156 1.75 -15.24 7.95
CA ASN A 156 2.59 -14.91 9.09
C ASN A 156 2.09 -13.63 9.81
N ASP A 157 2.16 -13.65 11.13
CA ASP A 157 1.67 -12.54 11.97
C ASP A 157 2.36 -11.22 11.67
N MET A 158 3.64 -11.26 11.29
CA MET A 158 4.44 -10.06 11.07
C MET A 158 3.99 -9.28 9.82
N ALA A 159 3.68 -9.96 8.71
CA ALA A 159 3.15 -9.34 7.51
C ALA A 159 1.72 -8.81 7.73
N ARG A 160 0.89 -9.55 8.47
CA ARG A 160 -0.45 -9.09 8.87
C ARG A 160 -0.39 -7.84 9.76
N GLN A 161 0.59 -7.75 10.65
CA GLN A 161 0.77 -6.59 11.52
C GLN A 161 1.20 -5.34 10.74
N LEU A 162 1.94 -5.51 9.64
CA LEU A 162 2.33 -4.42 8.75
C LEU A 162 1.15 -3.95 7.87
N ILE A 163 0.24 -4.86 7.51
CA ILE A 163 -0.98 -4.54 6.76
C ILE A 163 -2.09 -4.15 7.75
N GLY A 164 -1.93 -2.98 8.37
CA GLY A 164 -2.87 -2.45 9.35
C GLY A 164 -4.19 -1.94 8.74
N PRO A 165 -5.17 -1.59 9.60
CA PRO A 165 -6.47 -1.04 9.19
C PRO A 165 -6.37 0.13 8.21
N ASP A 166 -5.38 1.00 8.38
CA ASP A 166 -5.13 2.16 7.53
C ASP A 166 -4.77 1.80 6.10
N VAL A 167 -3.86 0.85 5.91
CA VAL A 167 -3.46 0.40 4.58
C VAL A 167 -4.64 -0.28 3.90
N MET A 168 -5.33 -1.19 4.60
CA MET A 168 -6.48 -1.91 4.07
C MET A 168 -7.63 -1.01 3.66
N THR A 169 -7.93 -0.01 4.48
CA THR A 169 -9.02 0.93 4.21
C THR A 169 -8.69 1.88 3.07
N ARG A 170 -7.42 2.33 2.96
CA ARG A 170 -6.98 3.14 1.82
C ARG A 170 -7.00 2.35 0.52
N THR A 171 -6.54 1.10 0.55
CA THR A 171 -6.62 0.20 -0.61
C THR A 171 -8.07 -0.02 -1.01
N LEU A 172 -8.96 -0.34 -0.06
CA LEU A 172 -10.38 -0.52 -0.32
C LEU A 172 -11.00 0.72 -0.98
N PHE A 173 -10.81 1.91 -0.40
CA PHE A 173 -11.38 3.14 -0.97
C PHE A 173 -10.68 3.61 -2.25
N SER A 174 -9.56 3.01 -2.64
CA SER A 174 -8.93 3.28 -3.93
C SER A 174 -9.58 2.53 -5.09
N LEU A 175 -10.33 1.45 -4.81
CA LEU A 175 -10.97 0.60 -5.81
C LEU A 175 -12.13 1.34 -6.50
N ASP A 176 -12.17 1.25 -7.83
CA ASP A 176 -13.19 1.87 -8.67
C ASP A 176 -14.59 1.32 -8.37
N ALA A 177 -14.75 0.00 -8.25
CA ALA A 177 -16.01 -0.62 -7.85
C ALA A 177 -16.57 -0.01 -6.55
N VAL A 178 -15.72 0.19 -5.53
CA VAL A 178 -16.15 0.81 -4.26
C VAL A 178 -16.57 2.26 -4.47
N GLN A 179 -15.78 3.05 -5.21
CA GLN A 179 -16.12 4.45 -5.49
C GLN A 179 -17.42 4.57 -6.28
N SER A 180 -17.59 3.77 -7.34
CA SER A 180 -18.81 3.70 -8.15
C SER A 180 -20.05 3.51 -7.28
N HIS A 181 -20.03 2.57 -6.33
CA HIS A 181 -21.11 2.40 -5.36
C HIS A 181 -21.32 3.64 -4.49
N LEU A 182 -20.25 4.20 -3.91
CA LEU A 182 -20.34 5.38 -3.05
C LEU A 182 -20.90 6.62 -3.78
N HIS A 183 -20.62 6.77 -5.08
CA HIS A 183 -21.14 7.86 -5.90
C HIS A 183 -22.67 7.82 -6.06
N THR A 184 -23.29 6.63 -6.02
CA THR A 184 -24.75 6.48 -6.15
C THR A 184 -25.52 6.83 -4.88
N LEU A 185 -24.85 6.87 -3.73
CA LEU A 185 -25.49 7.10 -2.43
C LEU A 185 -25.73 8.59 -2.15
N SER A 186 -26.75 8.88 -1.35
CA SER A 186 -26.92 10.21 -0.73
C SER A 186 -25.77 10.51 0.23
N ALA A 187 -25.57 11.77 0.62
CA ALA A 187 -24.46 12.14 1.50
C ALA A 187 -24.46 11.37 2.84
N ASP A 188 -25.63 11.23 3.46
CA ASP A 188 -25.79 10.54 4.74
C ASP A 188 -25.55 9.02 4.59
N ALA A 189 -26.24 8.39 3.64
CA ALA A 189 -26.07 6.96 3.36
C ALA A 189 -24.63 6.61 2.97
N ARG A 190 -23.95 7.52 2.25
CA ARG A 190 -22.55 7.38 1.89
C ARG A 190 -21.64 7.45 3.13
N GLN A 191 -21.88 8.40 4.04
CA GLN A 191 -21.07 8.50 5.26
C GLN A 191 -21.27 7.27 6.16
N GLU A 192 -22.50 6.80 6.30
CA GLU A 192 -22.82 5.56 7.02
C GLU A 192 -22.09 4.36 6.40
N ARG A 193 -22.10 4.26 5.06
CA ARG A 193 -21.38 3.22 4.33
C ARG A 193 -19.88 3.27 4.61
N ILE A 194 -19.26 4.43 4.48
CA ILE A 194 -17.83 4.63 4.75
C ILE A 194 -17.48 4.24 6.19
N ASN A 195 -18.32 4.63 7.16
CA ASN A 195 -18.11 4.30 8.57
C ASN A 195 -18.25 2.79 8.83
N SER A 196 -19.20 2.13 8.18
CA SER A 196 -19.36 0.66 8.23
C SER A 196 -18.11 -0.06 7.73
N LEU A 197 -17.58 0.35 6.57
CA LEU A 197 -16.39 -0.25 5.97
C LEU A 197 -15.14 -0.05 6.86
N ARG A 198 -14.96 1.13 7.45
CA ARG A 198 -13.88 1.38 8.43
C ARG A 198 -14.00 0.46 9.65
N ARG A 199 -15.21 0.24 10.16
CA ARG A 199 -15.44 -0.67 11.28
C ARG A 199 -15.09 -2.11 10.91
N GLN A 200 -15.48 -2.55 9.71
CA GLN A 200 -15.13 -3.87 9.18
C GLN A 200 -13.61 -4.06 9.03
N MET A 201 -12.88 -2.98 8.71
CA MET A 201 -11.42 -2.95 8.61
C MET A 201 -10.71 -2.81 9.97
N GLY A 202 -11.45 -2.72 11.08
CA GLY A 202 -10.89 -2.77 12.44
C GLY A 202 -10.60 -1.39 13.06
N TYR A 203 -11.15 -0.30 12.52
CA TYR A 203 -11.03 0.99 13.18
C TYR A 203 -11.82 1.04 14.49
N PRO A 204 -11.27 1.64 15.56
CA PRO A 204 -12.04 1.92 16.76
C PRO A 204 -13.05 3.06 16.50
N GLU A 205 -14.19 3.03 17.19
CA GLU A 205 -15.31 3.95 16.95
C GLU A 205 -14.92 5.43 17.13
N GLU A 206 -14.00 5.71 18.05
CA GLU A 206 -13.43 7.05 18.24
C GLU A 206 -12.67 7.56 17.01
N ALA A 207 -11.95 6.69 16.31
CA ALA A 207 -11.24 7.03 15.08
C ALA A 207 -12.23 7.24 13.94
N ILE A 208 -13.27 6.39 13.84
CA ILE A 208 -14.37 6.54 12.88
C ILE A 208 -15.04 7.90 13.07
N SER A 209 -15.35 8.30 14.30
CA SER A 209 -15.96 9.60 14.60
C SER A 209 -15.09 10.78 14.13
N ARG A 210 -13.78 10.75 14.39
CA ARG A 210 -12.86 11.79 13.92
C ARG A 210 -12.78 11.84 12.39
N LEU A 211 -12.65 10.68 11.74
CA LEU A 211 -12.56 10.59 10.28
C LEU A 211 -13.86 11.04 9.60
N SER A 212 -15.01 10.69 10.17
CA SER A 212 -16.33 11.15 9.68
C SER A 212 -16.44 12.67 9.69
N LYS A 213 -15.89 13.35 10.71
CA LYS A 213 -15.85 14.84 10.73
C LYS A 213 -14.94 15.39 9.62
N GLN A 214 -13.81 14.74 9.35
CA GLN A 214 -12.93 15.14 8.26
C GLN A 214 -13.58 14.94 6.89
N ASP A 215 -14.33 13.84 6.72
CA ASP A 215 -15.08 13.57 5.50
C ASP A 215 -16.15 14.65 5.24
N GLN A 216 -16.86 15.09 6.29
CA GLN A 216 -17.83 16.18 6.21
C GLN A 216 -17.16 17.49 5.75
N GLN A 217 -16.03 17.86 6.35
CA GLN A 217 -15.27 19.06 5.94
C GLN A 217 -14.75 18.96 4.50
N ARG A 218 -14.36 17.76 4.04
CA ARG A 218 -13.99 17.53 2.64
C ARG A 218 -15.20 17.66 1.74
N ASN A 219 -16.36 17.15 2.16
CA ASN A 219 -17.60 17.25 1.43
C ASN A 219 -18.02 18.70 1.20
N GLU A 220 -18.01 19.51 2.25
CA GLU A 220 -18.31 20.94 2.18
C GLU A 220 -17.34 21.66 1.25
N ARG A 221 -16.03 21.40 1.39
CA ARG A 221 -15.01 21.98 0.50
C ARG A 221 -15.24 21.61 -0.96
N TRP A 222 -15.58 20.36 -1.26
CA TRP A 222 -15.84 19.92 -2.61
C TRP A 222 -17.15 20.50 -3.17
N GLN A 223 -18.20 20.59 -2.37
CA GLN A 223 -19.46 21.22 -2.76
C GLN A 223 -19.24 22.71 -3.10
N ASN A 224 -18.54 23.43 -2.24
CA ASN A 224 -18.17 24.83 -2.49
C ASN A 224 -17.31 24.99 -3.74
N GLY A 225 -16.33 24.10 -3.94
CA GLY A 225 -15.53 24.07 -5.17
C GLY A 225 -16.33 23.77 -6.44
N LYS A 226 -17.34 22.90 -6.39
CA LYS A 226 -18.21 22.62 -7.55
C LYS A 226 -19.13 23.81 -7.86
N ALA A 227 -19.64 24.50 -6.84
CA ALA A 227 -20.40 25.74 -7.01
C ALA A 227 -19.52 26.82 -7.68
N TYR A 228 -18.32 27.03 -7.14
CA TYR A 228 -17.32 27.92 -7.73
C TYR A 228 -17.05 27.62 -9.21
N MET A 229 -16.78 26.36 -9.57
CA MET A 229 -16.53 25.98 -10.96
C MET A 229 -17.73 26.23 -11.88
N ALA A 230 -18.96 26.03 -11.38
CA ALA A 230 -20.16 26.31 -12.15
C ALA A 230 -20.32 27.81 -12.42
N GLU A 231 -20.06 28.66 -11.43
CA GLU A 231 -20.14 30.13 -11.56
C GLU A 231 -18.99 30.69 -12.41
N ARG A 232 -17.77 30.20 -12.20
CA ARG A 232 -16.61 30.49 -13.05
C ARG A 232 -16.92 30.25 -14.52
N ASN A 233 -17.52 29.11 -14.84
CA ASN A 233 -17.90 28.77 -16.21
C ASN A 233 -19.00 29.68 -16.78
N GLN A 234 -19.83 30.28 -15.94
CA GLN A 234 -20.80 31.30 -16.36
C GLN A 234 -20.13 32.64 -16.61
N LEU A 235 -19.21 33.07 -15.74
CA LEU A 235 -18.43 34.31 -15.92
C LEU A 235 -17.61 34.26 -17.20
N ALA A 236 -16.94 33.15 -17.49
CA ALA A 236 -16.14 32.95 -18.69
C ALA A 236 -16.97 32.99 -20.00
N ARG A 237 -18.30 32.89 -19.93
CA ARG A 237 -19.20 33.06 -21.08
C ARG A 237 -19.67 34.50 -21.26
N ARG A 238 -19.55 35.33 -20.23
CA ARG A 238 -20.07 36.72 -20.19
C ARG A 238 -18.96 37.76 -20.33
N TYR A 239 -17.78 37.48 -19.78
CA TYR A 239 -16.66 38.39 -19.73
C TYR A 239 -15.42 37.80 -20.43
N SER A 240 -14.48 38.67 -20.78
CA SER A 240 -13.20 38.30 -21.39
C SER A 240 -12.11 39.31 -21.05
N GLY A 241 -10.84 38.91 -21.14
CA GLY A 241 -9.70 39.76 -20.80
C GLY A 241 -9.75 40.23 -19.34
N ASP A 242 -9.27 41.44 -19.08
CA ASP A 242 -9.16 42.01 -17.73
C ASP A 242 -10.47 41.97 -16.94
N GLN A 243 -11.63 42.13 -17.60
CA GLN A 243 -12.94 42.06 -16.95
C GLN A 243 -13.26 40.67 -16.42
N LEU A 244 -12.83 39.62 -17.13
CA LEU A 244 -12.98 38.25 -16.65
C LEU A 244 -12.03 37.99 -15.48
N ASP A 245 -10.80 38.48 -15.57
CA ASP A 245 -9.80 38.27 -14.53
C ASP A 245 -10.22 38.90 -13.20
N GLU A 246 -10.72 40.15 -13.22
CA GLU A 246 -11.26 40.83 -12.04
C GLU A 246 -12.47 40.07 -11.45
N ALA A 247 -13.43 39.68 -12.30
CA ALA A 247 -14.61 38.94 -11.84
C ALA A 247 -14.26 37.56 -11.25
N LEU A 248 -13.23 36.89 -11.80
CA LEU A 248 -12.75 35.62 -11.26
C LEU A 248 -12.01 35.77 -9.94
N ASP A 249 -11.30 36.88 -9.72
CA ASP A 249 -10.66 37.17 -8.45
C ASP A 249 -11.69 37.41 -7.35
N ASP A 250 -12.72 38.21 -7.62
CA ASP A 250 -13.84 38.41 -6.69
C ASP A 250 -14.54 37.09 -6.36
N LEU A 251 -14.83 36.27 -7.37
CA LEU A 251 -15.47 34.97 -7.19
C LEU A 251 -14.62 34.03 -6.32
N ARG A 252 -13.29 34.02 -6.50
CA ARG A 252 -12.38 33.21 -5.66
C ARG A 252 -12.40 33.69 -4.21
N VAL A 253 -12.44 35.00 -3.97
CA VAL A 253 -12.52 35.56 -2.61
C VAL A 253 -13.84 35.19 -1.96
N GLU A 254 -14.95 35.25 -2.69
CA GLU A 254 -16.28 34.87 -2.19
C GLU A 254 -16.31 33.40 -1.74
N HIS A 255 -15.85 32.47 -2.59
CA HIS A 255 -15.90 31.05 -2.27
C HIS A 255 -14.82 30.60 -1.28
N PHE A 256 -13.59 31.12 -1.38
CA PHE A 256 -12.43 30.54 -0.70
C PHE A 256 -11.75 31.47 0.31
N GLY A 257 -12.15 32.74 0.38
CA GLY A 257 -11.61 33.73 1.29
C GLY A 257 -10.08 33.75 1.31
N ARG A 258 -9.49 33.30 2.42
CA ARG A 258 -8.03 33.28 2.62
C ARG A 258 -7.29 32.41 1.60
N SER A 259 -7.95 31.40 1.02
CA SER A 259 -7.34 30.49 0.05
C SER A 259 -7.48 30.97 -1.40
N ALA A 260 -8.16 32.09 -1.65
CA ALA A 260 -8.39 32.62 -3.00
C ALA A 260 -7.10 32.80 -3.80
N LYS A 261 -6.05 33.35 -3.17
CA LYS A 261 -4.74 33.53 -3.80
C LYS A 261 -4.10 32.21 -4.21
N THR A 262 -4.22 31.18 -3.38
CA THR A 262 -3.69 29.85 -3.70
C THR A 262 -4.46 29.24 -4.89
N ILE A 263 -5.78 29.35 -4.90
CA ILE A 263 -6.61 28.88 -6.02
C ILE A 263 -6.27 29.64 -7.31
N ALA A 264 -6.06 30.95 -7.25
CA ALA A 264 -5.67 31.74 -8.42
C ALA A 264 -4.31 31.30 -9.01
N LEU A 265 -3.32 31.05 -8.14
CA LEU A 265 -2.00 30.56 -8.57
C LEU A 265 -2.11 29.16 -9.21
N GLU A 266 -2.86 28.26 -8.56
CA GLU A 266 -3.14 26.92 -9.07
C GLU A 266 -3.75 26.97 -10.49
N GLU A 267 -4.79 27.79 -10.69
CA GLU A 267 -5.47 27.88 -11.97
C GLU A 267 -4.63 28.54 -13.06
N ARG A 268 -3.85 29.56 -12.71
CA ARG A 268 -2.90 30.20 -13.64
C ARG A 268 -1.87 29.19 -14.16
N ASP A 269 -1.46 28.26 -13.30
CA ASP A 269 -0.51 27.21 -13.65
C ASP A 269 -1.22 25.99 -14.30
N GLY A 270 -2.52 26.11 -14.62
CA GLY A 270 -3.32 25.09 -15.31
C GLY A 270 -3.88 24.00 -14.39
N PHE A 271 -3.77 24.15 -13.07
CA PHE A 271 -4.26 23.18 -12.09
C PHE A 271 -5.63 23.58 -11.54
N PHE A 272 -6.68 22.92 -12.03
CA PHE A 272 -8.05 23.11 -11.55
C PHE A 272 -8.44 22.02 -10.55
N ARG A 273 -8.16 22.27 -9.26
CA ARG A 273 -8.37 21.30 -8.16
C ARG A 273 -9.73 20.61 -8.18
N PHE A 274 -10.81 21.35 -8.48
CA PHE A 274 -12.20 20.87 -8.40
C PHE A 274 -12.74 20.30 -9.72
N GLU A 275 -11.94 20.25 -10.78
CA GLU A 275 -12.24 19.47 -11.99
C GLU A 275 -11.89 17.98 -11.80
N ARG A 276 -11.05 17.68 -10.81
CA ARG A 276 -10.64 16.31 -10.49
C ARG A 276 -11.81 15.49 -9.95
N GLU A 277 -11.73 14.18 -10.20
CA GLU A 277 -12.63 13.21 -9.60
C GLU A 277 -12.56 13.26 -8.07
N ARG A 278 -13.74 13.26 -7.45
CA ARG A 278 -13.88 13.12 -6.01
C ARG A 278 -13.83 11.65 -5.64
N ARG A 279 -12.98 11.28 -4.69
CA ARG A 279 -12.90 9.93 -4.14
C ARG A 279 -13.27 9.94 -2.66
N PHE A 280 -14.44 9.40 -2.37
CA PHE A 280 -14.99 9.38 -1.02
C PHE A 280 -14.20 8.46 -0.09
N GLY A 281 -14.00 8.89 1.15
CA GLY A 281 -13.13 8.20 2.10
C GLY A 281 -11.63 8.41 1.84
N VAL A 282 -11.26 9.10 0.75
CA VAL A 282 -9.85 9.36 0.36
C VAL A 282 -9.52 10.84 0.32
N ASN A 283 -10.31 11.67 -0.40
CA ASN A 283 -10.07 13.11 -0.59
C ASN A 283 -11.29 13.99 -0.34
#